data_AF-A0A7W1Z0G3-F1
#
_entry.id   AF-A0A7W1Z0G3-F1
#
_cell.length_a   1.000
_cell.length_b   1.000
_cell.length_c   1.000
_cell.angle_alpha   90.00
_cell.angle_beta   90.00
_cell.angle_gamma   90.00
#
_symmetry.space_group_name_H-M   'P 1'
#
loop_
_entity.id
_entity.type
_entity.pdbx_description
1 polymer ?
#
loop_
_entity_poly.entity_id
_entity_poly.type
_entity_poly.pdbx_seq_one_letter_code
_entity_poly.pdbx_strand_id
1 'polypeptide(L)'
;MTARSLSGKPARSKTEIAGKPRRVLRISLLAAFVTGLTNCVAPATTPHASSLTMAQRMQAEPPGDYFIGRRYFKSNYRFWGYVRRPGRPWSSAVLVMLNENKKLAPDRAQLGPGTGTSYEGNAGFDNDYEYKITGYFSGDRIYELVSNRTYPEFVLTGYMLLSTHPPPIFRSQLRRRNASPFVIEKPE
;
A
#
# COMPACT_ATOMS: atom_id res chain seq x y z
N MET A 1 51.93 66.91 -21.15
CA MET A 1 53.03 67.29 -22.06
C MET A 1 53.35 66.13 -22.98
N THR A 2 53.96 66.39 -24.14
CA THR A 2 54.65 65.41 -25.04
C THR A 2 53.71 64.36 -25.70
N ALA A 3 53.35 64.38 -26.98
CA ALA A 3 54.02 64.62 -28.28
C ALA A 3 54.62 63.36 -28.96
N ARG A 4 54.07 63.04 -30.15
CA ARG A 4 54.63 62.37 -31.36
C ARG A 4 55.55 61.12 -31.24
N SER A 5 55.19 60.06 -31.99
CA SER A 5 55.96 59.48 -33.14
C SER A 5 55.13 58.32 -33.76
N LEU A 6 54.56 58.40 -34.97
CA LEU A 6 55.09 58.10 -36.33
C LEU A 6 55.45 56.62 -36.67
N SER A 7 54.65 56.05 -37.60
CA SER A 7 55.00 55.11 -38.70
C SER A 7 55.51 53.67 -38.39
N GLY A 8 55.09 52.58 -39.06
CA GLY A 8 53.97 52.38 -40.02
C GLY A 8 54.05 51.10 -40.91
N LYS A 9 52.87 50.52 -41.27
CA LYS A 9 52.56 49.56 -42.39
C LYS A 9 53.16 48.11 -42.34
N PRO A 10 52.71 47.12 -43.17
CA PRO A 10 51.56 47.05 -44.12
C PRO A 10 50.65 45.78 -44.08
N ALA A 11 49.55 45.79 -44.88
CA ALA A 11 48.91 44.66 -45.62
C ALA A 11 48.27 43.44 -44.88
N ARG A 12 47.24 42.71 -45.36
CA ARG A 12 46.22 42.85 -46.45
C ARG A 12 45.15 41.70 -46.31
N SER A 13 43.97 41.86 -46.94
CA SER A 13 42.91 40.84 -47.24
C SER A 13 41.70 40.87 -46.27
N LYS A 14 40.56 41.48 -46.65
CA LYS A 14 39.40 40.94 -47.44
C LYS A 14 38.63 39.82 -46.72
N THR A 15 37.29 39.77 -46.64
CA THR A 15 36.15 40.64 -47.09
C THR A 15 34.91 40.33 -46.22
N GLU A 16 33.67 40.82 -46.38
CA GLU A 16 32.95 41.57 -47.44
C GLU A 16 31.98 42.63 -46.81
N ILE A 17 30.97 43.17 -47.55
CA ILE A 17 30.04 44.22 -47.06
C ILE A 17 28.57 43.94 -47.46
N ALA A 18 27.63 44.35 -46.60
CA ALA A 18 26.18 44.15 -46.72
C ALA A 18 25.44 45.12 -47.67
N GLY A 19 24.18 44.78 -48.03
CA GLY A 19 23.25 45.67 -48.73
C GLY A 19 21.77 45.23 -48.65
N LYS A 20 20.87 46.14 -48.22
CA LYS A 20 19.40 46.03 -48.14
C LYS A 20 18.79 46.98 -49.20
N PRO A 21 17.56 46.80 -49.74
CA PRO A 21 16.38 47.37 -49.05
C PRO A 21 14.95 46.80 -49.36
N ARG A 22 14.06 47.03 -48.38
CA ARG A 22 12.59 47.35 -48.39
C ARG A 22 11.61 46.92 -49.53
N ARG A 23 10.72 45.98 -49.16
CA ARG A 23 9.23 45.93 -49.29
C ARG A 23 8.47 46.69 -50.42
N VAL A 24 7.62 45.95 -51.15
CA VAL A 24 6.28 46.36 -51.63
C VAL A 24 5.29 45.17 -51.46
N LEU A 25 3.97 45.41 -51.46
CA LEU A 25 2.88 44.51 -51.03
C LEU A 25 1.89 44.19 -52.17
N ARG A 26 1.43 42.92 -52.30
CA ARG A 26 0.00 42.52 -52.49
C ARG A 26 -0.25 41.01 -52.75
N ILE A 27 -1.02 40.40 -51.84
CA ILE A 27 -2.18 39.47 -52.02
C ILE A 27 -2.07 38.31 -53.04
N SER A 28 -2.16 37.07 -52.55
CA SER A 28 -3.16 36.06 -52.98
C SER A 28 -3.24 34.86 -52.00
N LEU A 29 -4.37 34.15 -52.03
CA LEU A 29 -4.76 33.08 -51.11
C LEU A 29 -3.78 31.89 -51.06
N LEU A 30 -3.58 31.34 -49.86
CA LEU A 30 -3.68 29.89 -49.67
C LEU A 30 -4.22 29.59 -48.25
N ALA A 31 -5.19 28.70 -48.17
CA ALA A 31 -5.78 28.30 -46.89
C ALA A 31 -4.88 27.29 -46.16
N ALA A 32 -4.59 27.53 -44.88
CA ALA A 32 -4.00 26.56 -43.97
C ALA A 32 -4.84 26.48 -42.70
N PHE A 33 -5.80 25.55 -42.70
CA PHE A 33 -6.71 25.30 -41.59
C PHE A 33 -5.95 24.52 -40.50
N VAL A 34 -5.21 25.23 -39.64
CA VAL A 34 -4.53 24.61 -38.49
C VAL A 34 -5.48 24.59 -37.30
N THR A 35 -6.29 23.54 -37.22
CA THR A 35 -7.02 23.19 -36.00
C THR A 35 -6.03 22.86 -34.90
N GLY A 36 -5.81 23.82 -34.00
CA GLY A 36 -5.11 23.57 -32.74
C GLY A 36 -5.95 22.64 -31.86
N LEU A 37 -5.72 21.33 -32.00
CA LEU A 37 -6.19 20.35 -31.03
C LEU A 37 -5.48 20.61 -29.70
N THR A 38 -6.14 21.37 -28.84
CA THR A 38 -5.79 21.43 -27.42
C THR A 38 -6.06 20.07 -26.80
N ASN A 39 -5.06 19.18 -26.89
CA ASN A 39 -4.97 18.00 -26.04
C ASN A 39 -4.78 18.49 -24.60
N CYS A 40 -5.90 18.84 -23.96
CA CYS A 40 -6.02 18.81 -22.52
C CYS A 40 -5.85 17.35 -22.10
N VAL A 41 -4.59 16.94 -21.90
CA VAL A 41 -4.28 15.75 -21.13
C VAL A 41 -4.77 16.06 -19.72
N ALA A 42 -6.00 15.63 -19.43
CA ALA A 42 -6.45 15.50 -18.06
C ALA A 42 -5.36 14.72 -17.32
N PRO A 43 -4.86 15.19 -16.16
CA PRO A 43 -3.97 14.38 -15.36
C PRO A 43 -4.70 13.06 -15.11
N ALA A 44 -4.13 11.95 -15.57
CA ALA A 44 -4.75 10.65 -15.45
C ALA A 44 -5.11 10.45 -13.98
N THR A 45 -6.42 10.37 -13.68
CA THR A 45 -6.93 10.21 -12.32
C THR A 45 -6.15 9.08 -11.69
N THR A 46 -5.31 9.42 -10.70
CA THR A 46 -4.34 8.48 -10.14
C THR A 46 -5.11 7.25 -9.71
N PRO A 47 -4.93 6.07 -10.35
CA PRO A 47 -5.55 4.87 -9.82
C PRO A 47 -5.01 4.73 -8.41
N HIS A 48 -5.91 4.52 -7.45
CA HIS A 48 -5.54 4.32 -6.04
C HIS A 48 -4.36 3.36 -5.95
N ALA A 49 -3.47 3.57 -4.97
CA ALA A 49 -2.22 2.82 -4.83
C ALA A 49 -2.47 1.31 -4.57
N SER A 50 -2.76 0.57 -5.62
CA SER A 50 -3.22 -0.83 -5.60
C SER A 50 -2.89 -1.53 -6.92
N SER A 51 -1.61 -1.84 -7.13
CA SER A 51 -1.15 -2.63 -8.29
C SER A 51 -0.03 -3.62 -7.97
N LEU A 52 0.25 -3.88 -6.68
CA LEU A 52 1.07 -5.03 -6.27
C LEU A 52 0.17 -6.25 -6.03
N THR A 53 0.47 -7.34 -6.73
CA THR A 53 -0.09 -8.67 -6.46
C THR A 53 0.27 -9.14 -5.05
N MET A 54 -0.39 -10.18 -4.54
CA MET A 54 -0.12 -10.67 -3.18
C MET A 54 1.30 -11.19 -3.06
N ALA A 55 1.81 -11.84 -4.10
CA ALA A 55 3.20 -12.28 -4.17
C ALA A 55 4.17 -11.09 -4.02
N GLN A 56 3.94 -9.98 -4.73
CA GLN A 56 4.77 -8.77 -4.63
C GLN A 56 4.66 -8.10 -3.26
N ARG A 57 3.47 -8.02 -2.65
CA ARG A 57 3.30 -7.51 -1.28
C ARG A 57 4.11 -8.34 -0.27
N MET A 58 4.03 -9.67 -0.37
CA MET A 58 4.76 -10.58 0.52
C MET A 58 6.28 -10.51 0.30
N GLN A 59 6.75 -10.37 -0.95
CA GLN A 59 8.16 -10.18 -1.26
C GLN A 59 8.71 -8.83 -0.76
N ALA A 60 7.86 -7.81 -0.64
CA ALA A 60 8.22 -6.50 -0.11
C ALA A 60 8.20 -6.41 1.42
N GLU A 61 7.79 -7.46 2.14
CA GLU A 61 7.84 -7.51 3.60
C GLU A 61 9.30 -7.67 4.09
N PRO A 62 9.85 -6.72 4.88
CA PRO A 62 11.19 -6.87 5.41
C PRO A 62 11.34 -8.12 6.29
N PRO A 63 12.47 -8.84 6.24
CA PRO A 63 12.75 -9.89 7.22
C PRO A 63 12.86 -9.29 8.63
N GLY A 64 12.42 -10.04 9.64
CA GLY A 64 12.55 -9.63 11.04
C GLY A 64 11.76 -10.51 11.99
N ASP A 65 11.95 -10.28 13.29
CA ASP A 65 11.22 -10.96 14.36
C ASP A 65 9.86 -10.29 14.60
N TYR A 66 8.94 -10.55 13.68
CA TYR A 66 7.55 -10.14 13.75
C TYR A 66 6.69 -11.08 12.91
N PHE A 67 5.37 -10.90 12.98
CA PHE A 67 4.40 -11.65 12.19
C PHE A 67 3.45 -10.71 11.45
N ILE A 68 2.89 -11.19 10.34
CA ILE A 68 1.73 -10.59 9.69
C ILE A 68 0.49 -11.31 10.18
N GLY A 69 -0.46 -10.56 10.73
CA GLY A 69 -1.74 -11.04 11.22
C GLY A 69 -2.90 -10.54 10.36
N ARG A 70 -3.86 -11.41 10.03
CA ARG A 70 -5.17 -11.04 9.49
C ARG A 70 -6.23 -11.36 10.54
N ARG A 71 -7.01 -10.36 10.95
CA ARG A 71 -8.16 -10.59 11.82
C ARG A 71 -9.17 -11.49 11.10
N TYR A 72 -9.56 -12.58 11.76
CA TYR A 72 -10.64 -13.45 11.29
C TYR A 72 -11.65 -13.62 12.40
N PHE A 73 -12.70 -12.82 12.35
CA PHE A 73 -13.75 -12.80 13.36
C PHE A 73 -14.94 -13.68 12.96
N LYS A 74 -15.46 -14.41 13.95
CA LYS A 74 -16.74 -15.11 13.91
C LYS A 74 -17.35 -14.98 15.31
N SER A 75 -18.58 -14.50 15.42
CA SER A 75 -19.20 -14.08 16.70
C SER A 75 -19.06 -15.09 17.85
N ASN A 76 -19.22 -16.38 17.53
CA ASN A 76 -19.30 -17.43 18.55
C ASN A 76 -17.92 -18.01 18.92
N TYR A 77 -16.86 -17.69 18.17
CA TYR A 77 -15.55 -18.33 18.30
C TYR A 77 -14.58 -17.44 19.07
N ARG A 78 -13.68 -18.07 19.85
CA ARG A 78 -12.73 -17.34 20.71
C ARG A 78 -11.33 -17.12 20.11
N PHE A 79 -11.01 -17.73 18.98
CA PHE A 79 -9.77 -17.41 18.24
C PHE A 79 -9.77 -15.96 17.73
N TRP A 80 -8.58 -15.43 17.45
CA TRP A 80 -8.43 -14.05 16.96
C TRP A 80 -8.29 -13.95 15.44
N GLY A 81 -7.40 -14.76 14.84
CA GLY A 81 -7.02 -14.54 13.46
C GLY A 81 -5.88 -15.41 12.98
N TYR A 82 -5.52 -15.22 11.72
CA TYR A 82 -4.45 -15.95 11.05
C TYR A 82 -3.12 -15.20 11.17
N VAL A 83 -2.09 -15.89 11.61
CA VAL A 83 -0.74 -15.35 11.85
C VAL A 83 0.29 -16.10 10.99
N ARG A 84 1.16 -15.37 10.30
CA ARG A 84 2.28 -15.93 9.52
C ARG A 84 3.56 -15.12 9.70
N ARG A 85 4.71 -15.73 9.40
CA ARG A 85 5.98 -15.00 9.29
C ARG A 85 5.99 -14.10 8.03
N PRO A 86 6.78 -13.00 8.01
CA PRO A 86 6.98 -12.19 6.82
C PRO A 86 7.51 -13.01 5.64
N GLY A 87 7.14 -12.63 4.42
CA GLY A 87 7.54 -13.29 3.18
C GLY A 87 6.94 -14.69 2.94
N ARG A 88 6.10 -15.20 3.86
CA ARG A 88 5.42 -16.50 3.71
C ARG A 88 4.00 -16.35 3.14
N PRO A 89 3.48 -17.33 2.37
CA PRO A 89 2.14 -17.27 1.80
C PRO A 89 1.05 -17.38 2.88
N TRP A 90 -0.15 -16.85 2.59
CA TRP A 90 -1.29 -16.92 3.50
C TRP A 90 -1.76 -18.35 3.80
N SER A 91 -1.64 -19.29 2.85
CA SER A 91 -1.82 -20.74 3.08
C SER A 91 -0.86 -21.37 4.11
N SER A 92 0.20 -20.69 4.54
CA SER A 92 1.05 -21.09 5.67
C SER A 92 0.66 -20.47 7.01
N ALA A 93 -0.32 -19.56 7.03
CA ALA A 93 -0.77 -18.89 8.23
C ALA A 93 -1.53 -19.84 9.17
N VAL A 94 -1.37 -19.61 10.47
CA VAL A 94 -1.91 -20.43 11.54
C VAL A 94 -3.01 -19.65 12.25
N LEU A 95 -4.16 -20.28 12.49
CA LEU A 95 -5.24 -19.67 13.28
C LEU A 95 -4.86 -19.74 14.77
N VAL A 96 -4.79 -18.59 15.44
CA VAL A 96 -4.28 -18.50 16.82
C VAL A 96 -5.34 -18.05 17.83
N MET A 97 -5.14 -18.50 19.05
CA MET A 97 -5.67 -17.85 20.25
C MET A 97 -4.64 -16.81 20.72
N LEU A 98 -5.06 -15.57 20.93
CA LEU A 98 -4.16 -14.57 21.52
C LEU A 98 -4.16 -14.69 23.04
N ASN A 99 -2.97 -14.74 23.63
CA ASN A 99 -2.76 -14.46 25.03
C ASN A 99 -2.48 -12.97 25.19
N GLU A 100 -3.32 -12.31 25.98
CA GLU A 100 -3.37 -10.85 26.11
C GLU A 100 -2.84 -10.33 27.43
N ASN A 101 -2.26 -11.19 28.28
CA ASN A 101 -1.78 -10.84 29.62
C ASN A 101 -0.74 -9.71 29.60
N LYS A 102 -0.09 -9.47 28.45
CA LYS A 102 0.86 -8.37 28.20
C LYS A 102 0.28 -7.22 27.38
N LYS A 103 -0.66 -7.51 26.46
CA LYS A 103 -1.25 -6.54 25.53
C LYS A 103 -2.60 -7.04 25.03
N LEU A 104 -3.65 -6.23 25.17
CA LEU A 104 -4.95 -6.49 24.56
C LEU A 104 -4.86 -6.49 23.03
N ALA A 105 -5.68 -7.31 22.38
CA ALA A 105 -5.90 -7.32 20.94
C ALA A 105 -6.45 -5.96 20.45
N PRO A 106 -6.28 -5.61 19.15
CA PRO A 106 -6.65 -4.30 18.64
C PRO A 106 -8.11 -3.91 18.88
N ASP A 107 -9.03 -4.87 18.75
CA ASP A 107 -10.47 -4.66 18.96
C ASP A 107 -10.82 -4.43 20.44
N ARG A 108 -10.29 -5.27 21.33
CA ARG A 108 -10.51 -5.15 22.78
C ARG A 108 -9.83 -3.93 23.39
N ALA A 109 -8.70 -3.50 22.85
CA ALA A 109 -8.00 -2.29 23.31
C ALA A 109 -8.83 -1.01 23.15
N GLN A 110 -9.71 -0.92 22.13
CA GLN A 110 -10.60 0.23 21.93
C GLN A 110 -11.80 0.25 22.87
N LEU A 111 -12.18 -0.90 23.45
CA LEU A 111 -13.31 -0.99 24.38
C LEU A 111 -12.98 -0.56 25.81
N GLY A 112 -11.69 -0.36 26.11
CA GLY A 112 -11.22 -0.01 27.45
C GLY A 112 -11.35 -1.14 28.48
N PRO A 113 -10.63 -1.09 29.61
CA PRO A 113 -10.80 -2.04 30.70
C PRO A 113 -12.16 -1.85 31.39
N GLY A 114 -12.92 -2.93 31.56
CA GLY A 114 -14.07 -2.95 32.49
C GLY A 114 -15.38 -2.30 32.02
N THR A 115 -15.56 -2.01 30.72
CA THR A 115 -16.76 -1.31 30.21
C THR A 115 -18.09 -2.08 30.31
N GLY A 116 -18.10 -3.34 30.74
CA GLY A 116 -19.30 -4.11 31.08
C GLY A 116 -20.20 -4.49 29.89
N THR A 117 -20.06 -3.83 28.74
CA THR A 117 -20.58 -4.30 27.46
C THR A 117 -20.03 -5.69 27.20
N SER A 118 -20.93 -6.64 26.95
CA SER A 118 -20.57 -8.03 26.68
C SER A 118 -19.56 -8.13 25.53
N TYR A 119 -18.85 -9.26 25.47
CA TYR A 119 -17.97 -9.65 24.35
C TYR A 119 -18.62 -9.55 22.95
N GLU A 120 -19.93 -9.35 22.89
CA GLU A 120 -20.77 -9.37 21.69
C GLU A 120 -21.00 -7.97 21.09
N GLY A 121 -20.75 -6.88 21.84
CA GLY A 121 -21.15 -5.52 21.42
C GLY A 121 -20.26 -4.85 20.38
N ASN A 122 -18.96 -5.18 20.33
CA ASN A 122 -17.98 -4.51 19.45
C ASN A 122 -16.73 -5.36 19.12
N ALA A 123 -16.65 -6.62 19.59
CA ALA A 123 -15.52 -7.47 19.23
C ALA A 123 -15.51 -7.73 17.71
N GLY A 124 -14.34 -7.70 17.11
CA GLY A 124 -14.19 -7.94 15.68
C GLY A 124 -14.70 -6.83 14.76
N PHE A 125 -14.85 -5.57 15.22
CA PHE A 125 -15.04 -4.44 14.30
C PHE A 125 -13.87 -4.35 13.29
N ASP A 126 -12.70 -4.84 13.67
CA ASP A 126 -11.47 -4.91 12.88
C ASP A 126 -11.39 -6.16 11.97
N ASN A 127 -12.52 -6.85 11.73
CA ASN A 127 -12.53 -8.05 10.90
C ASN A 127 -11.93 -7.79 9.50
N ASP A 128 -11.12 -8.73 9.03
CA ASP A 128 -10.32 -8.64 7.81
C ASP A 128 -9.23 -7.54 7.82
N TYR A 129 -8.96 -6.83 8.93
CA TYR A 129 -7.83 -5.90 9.01
C TYR A 129 -6.49 -6.67 9.07
N GLU A 130 -5.45 -6.07 8.47
CA GLU A 130 -4.10 -6.61 8.37
C GLU A 130 -3.15 -5.82 9.29
N TYR A 131 -2.41 -6.55 10.12
CA TYR A 131 -1.53 -6.02 11.16
C TYR A 131 -0.12 -6.58 11.04
N LYS A 132 0.88 -5.76 11.37
CA LYS A 132 2.19 -6.23 11.82
C LYS A 132 2.08 -6.46 13.32
N ILE A 133 2.30 -7.68 13.79
CA ILE A 133 2.23 -8.02 15.22
C ILE A 133 3.59 -8.49 15.74
N THR A 134 3.88 -8.16 16.99
CA THR A 134 5.04 -8.67 17.74
C THR A 134 4.54 -9.54 18.88
N GLY A 135 5.30 -10.59 19.18
CA GLY A 135 4.87 -11.63 20.10
C GLY A 135 5.55 -12.95 19.77
N TYR A 136 5.14 -14.01 20.44
CA TYR A 136 5.70 -15.35 20.24
C TYR A 136 4.66 -16.42 20.54
N PHE A 137 4.83 -17.61 19.94
CA PHE A 137 4.08 -18.79 20.36
C PHE A 137 4.66 -19.28 21.70
N SER A 138 3.82 -19.50 22.72
CA SER A 138 4.25 -20.03 24.01
C SER A 138 4.67 -21.50 23.94
N GLY A 139 4.12 -22.24 22.98
CA GLY A 139 4.20 -23.70 22.88
C GLY A 139 2.88 -24.37 23.27
N ASP A 140 2.03 -23.66 24.02
CA ASP A 140 0.76 -24.16 24.52
C ASP A 140 -0.33 -24.18 23.45
N ARG A 141 -1.40 -24.93 23.74
CA ARG A 141 -2.60 -25.05 22.90
C ARG A 141 -3.85 -24.84 23.74
N ILE A 142 -4.71 -23.92 23.29
CA ILE A 142 -5.95 -23.58 23.96
C ILE A 142 -7.11 -24.30 23.27
N TYR A 143 -7.96 -24.96 24.05
CA TYR A 143 -9.18 -25.60 23.57
C TYR A 143 -10.30 -24.56 23.34
N GLU A 144 -11.07 -24.74 22.27
CA GLU A 144 -12.15 -23.85 21.87
C GLU A 144 -13.44 -24.65 21.68
N LEU A 145 -14.48 -24.25 22.42
CA LEU A 145 -15.71 -25.02 22.60
C LEU A 145 -16.55 -25.13 21.33
N VAL A 146 -16.65 -24.08 20.51
CA VAL A 146 -17.58 -24.03 19.37
C VAL A 146 -17.07 -24.80 18.16
N SER A 147 -15.76 -24.79 17.92
CA SER A 147 -15.11 -25.62 16.91
C SER A 147 -14.79 -27.05 17.37
N ASN A 148 -14.77 -27.29 18.68
CA ASN A 148 -14.24 -28.51 19.31
C ASN A 148 -12.80 -28.82 18.84
N ARG A 149 -11.91 -27.82 18.91
CA ARG A 149 -10.51 -27.90 18.43
C ARG A 149 -9.55 -27.22 19.40
N THR A 150 -8.27 -27.56 19.29
CA THR A 150 -7.20 -26.84 19.99
C THR A 150 -6.43 -25.95 19.01
N TYR A 151 -6.17 -24.71 19.40
CA TYR A 151 -5.40 -23.72 18.64
C TYR A 151 -4.12 -23.36 19.38
N PRO A 152 -2.99 -23.14 18.68
CA PRO A 152 -1.79 -22.67 19.34
C PRO A 152 -2.01 -21.28 19.95
N GLU A 153 -1.44 -21.08 21.13
CA GLU A 153 -1.45 -19.80 21.81
C GLU A 153 -0.34 -18.89 21.26
N PHE A 154 -0.66 -17.62 21.01
CA PHE A 154 0.27 -16.58 20.62
C PHE A 154 0.24 -15.44 21.65
N VAL A 155 1.34 -15.22 22.35
CA VAL A 155 1.50 -14.16 23.35
C VAL A 155 1.72 -12.83 22.62
N LEU A 156 0.72 -11.95 22.66
CA LEU A 156 0.78 -10.64 22.02
C LEU A 156 1.62 -9.68 22.87
N THR A 157 2.61 -9.04 22.27
CA THR A 157 3.41 -7.96 22.91
C THR A 157 3.19 -6.60 22.25
N GLY A 158 2.75 -6.55 21.00
CA GLY A 158 2.50 -5.31 20.28
C GLY A 158 1.89 -5.53 18.90
N TYR A 159 1.35 -4.47 18.31
CA TYR A 159 0.81 -4.48 16.97
C TYR A 159 0.85 -3.09 16.34
N MET A 160 0.84 -3.06 15.01
CA MET A 160 0.73 -1.88 14.17
C MET A 160 -0.22 -2.22 13.01
N LEU A 161 -1.23 -1.38 12.80
CA LEU A 161 -2.16 -1.54 11.67
C LEU A 161 -1.40 -1.30 10.35
N LEU A 162 -1.51 -2.24 9.41
CA LEU A 162 -0.95 -2.12 8.06
C LEU A 162 -2.02 -1.72 7.05
N SER A 163 -3.22 -2.27 7.16
CA SER A 163 -4.30 -1.98 6.22
C SER A 163 -5.67 -2.33 6.80
N THR A 164 -6.64 -1.44 6.58
CA THR A 164 -8.08 -1.66 6.84
C THR A 164 -8.82 -2.27 5.65
N HIS A 165 -8.19 -2.26 4.46
CA HIS A 165 -8.72 -2.82 3.22
C HIS A 165 -7.64 -3.69 2.54
N PRO A 166 -7.08 -4.69 3.24
CA PRO A 166 -6.11 -5.57 2.65
C PRO A 166 -6.80 -6.51 1.64
N PRO A 167 -6.06 -7.10 0.69
CA PRO A 167 -6.72 -7.85 -0.37
C PRO A 167 -7.23 -9.22 0.11
N PRO A 168 -8.16 -9.85 -0.65
CA PRO A 168 -8.74 -11.15 -0.34
C PRO A 168 -7.71 -12.25 -0.12
N ILE A 169 -7.93 -13.08 0.91
CA ILE A 169 -7.14 -14.29 1.20
C ILE A 169 -8.00 -15.54 1.40
N PHE A 170 -9.33 -15.39 1.54
CA PHE A 170 -10.26 -16.51 1.71
C PHE A 170 -11.01 -16.84 0.42
N ARG A 171 -11.35 -18.12 0.23
CA ARG A 171 -12.08 -18.62 -0.94
C ARG A 171 -13.45 -17.96 -1.12
N SER A 172 -14.15 -17.66 -0.03
CA SER A 172 -15.41 -16.89 -0.05
C SER A 172 -15.20 -15.50 -0.66
N GLN A 173 -14.24 -14.72 -0.15
CA GLN A 173 -13.89 -13.39 -0.66
C GLN A 173 -13.49 -13.43 -2.15
N LEU A 174 -12.56 -14.32 -2.53
CA LEU A 174 -12.07 -14.48 -3.90
C LEU A 174 -13.19 -14.82 -4.89
N ARG A 175 -14.16 -15.63 -4.47
CA ARG A 175 -15.33 -15.99 -5.28
C ARG A 175 -16.52 -15.03 -5.13
N ARG A 176 -16.38 -13.94 -4.37
CA ARG A 176 -17.47 -12.99 -4.03
C ARG A 176 -18.73 -13.68 -3.51
N ARG A 177 -18.56 -14.60 -2.57
CA ARG A 177 -19.65 -15.32 -1.87
C ARG A 177 -19.59 -15.03 -0.37
N ASN A 178 -20.75 -15.11 0.28
CA ASN A 178 -20.83 -14.98 1.72
C ASN A 178 -20.05 -16.13 2.39
N ALA A 179 -19.21 -15.79 3.37
CA ALA A 179 -18.56 -16.78 4.23
C ALA A 179 -19.61 -17.47 5.11
N SER A 180 -19.50 -18.78 5.31
CA SER A 180 -20.40 -19.48 6.24
C SER A 180 -20.08 -19.10 7.69
N PRO A 181 -21.07 -18.78 8.54
CA PRO A 181 -20.82 -18.49 9.96
C PRO A 181 -20.32 -19.71 10.74
N PHE A 182 -20.48 -20.93 10.22
CA PHE A 182 -20.11 -22.18 10.89
C PHE A 182 -18.84 -22.84 10.34
N VAL A 183 -18.36 -22.42 9.16
CA VAL A 183 -17.12 -22.96 8.56
C VAL A 183 -15.96 -22.02 8.84
N ILE A 184 -14.88 -22.57 9.39
CA ILE A 184 -13.59 -21.89 9.53
C ILE A 184 -12.85 -22.06 8.20
N GLU A 185 -12.75 -20.98 7.42
CA GLU A 185 -12.02 -20.98 6.15
C GLU A 185 -10.53 -20.83 6.38
N LYS A 186 -9.71 -21.72 5.79
CA LYS A 186 -8.26 -21.53 5.71
C LYS A 186 -7.95 -20.51 4.60
N PRO A 187 -6.99 -19.58 4.80
CA PRO A 187 -6.47 -18.75 3.73
C PRO A 187 -5.77 -19.57 2.62
N GLU A 188 -5.74 -19.02 1.41
CA GLU A 188 -5.10 -19.60 0.21
C GLU A 188 -3.76 -18.88 -0.11
#